data_AF-A0A975RVW6-F1
#
_entry.id   AF-A0A975RVW6-F1
#
_cell.length_a   1.000
_cell.length_b   1.000
_cell.length_c   1.000
_cell.angle_alpha   90.00
_cell.angle_beta   90.00
_cell.angle_gamma   90.00
#
_symmetry.space_group_name_H-M   'P 1'
#
loop_
_entity.id
_entity.type
_entity.pdbx_description
1 polymer ?
#
loop_
_entity_poly.entity_id
_entity_poly.type
_entity_poly.pdbx_seq_one_letter_code
_entity_poly.pdbx_strand_id
1 'polypeptide(L)'
;MPSNGTRASAIVLATVIVSGTLPAHAVTPEEAFKAGCGGCHSSDKNILREIPRGPDEDRRAWILKFMASHPNEMDSVKSQIVEYLVAKSATAKSWWQFW
;
A
#
# COMPACT_ATOMS: atom_id res chain seq x y z
N MET A 1 54.35 -11.68 45.61
CA MET A 1 53.24 -10.70 45.75
C MET A 1 53.80 -9.31 45.45
N PRO A 2 53.13 -8.39 44.73
CA PRO A 2 52.09 -8.46 43.67
C PRO A 2 52.68 -8.03 42.29
N SER A 3 52.39 -8.68 41.15
CA SER A 3 51.23 -8.55 40.23
C SER A 3 51.23 -7.29 39.33
N ASN A 4 51.83 -7.41 38.14
CA ASN A 4 51.74 -6.41 37.06
C ASN A 4 51.02 -7.04 35.87
N GLY A 5 49.71 -7.24 36.02
CA GLY A 5 48.85 -7.71 34.94
C GLY A 5 48.38 -6.53 34.10
N THR A 6 49.05 -6.27 32.98
CA THR A 6 48.61 -5.31 31.95
C THR A 6 47.30 -5.83 31.35
N ARG A 7 46.17 -5.32 31.84
CA ARG A 7 44.85 -5.70 31.33
C ARG A 7 44.64 -5.11 29.94
N ALA A 8 44.51 -6.02 28.98
CA ALA A 8 44.20 -5.77 27.60
C ALA A 8 42.79 -5.16 27.42
N SER A 9 42.74 -4.19 26.52
CA SER A 9 41.73 -3.96 25.48
C SER A 9 40.29 -4.42 25.70
N ALA A 10 39.36 -3.47 25.60
CA ALA A 10 38.53 -3.25 24.42
C ALA A 10 37.24 -2.55 24.86
N ILE A 11 37.17 -1.22 24.65
CA ILE A 11 35.91 -0.49 24.73
C ILE A 11 35.13 -0.88 23.47
N VAL A 12 34.18 -1.80 23.63
CA VAL A 12 33.22 -2.12 22.57
C VAL A 12 32.29 -0.92 22.45
N LEU A 13 32.60 -0.04 21.50
CA LEU A 13 31.74 1.08 21.12
C LEU A 13 30.52 0.50 20.41
N ALA A 14 29.46 0.22 21.16
CA ALA A 14 28.16 -0.14 20.62
C ALA A 14 27.59 1.09 19.88
N THR A 15 27.98 1.26 18.62
CA THR A 15 27.32 2.19 17.71
C THR A 15 25.95 1.60 17.40
N VAL A 16 24.94 2.08 18.12
CA VAL A 16 23.55 1.90 17.73
C VAL A 16 23.40 2.59 16.37
N ILE A 17 23.48 1.79 15.31
CA ILE A 17 23.06 2.22 13.99
C ILE A 17 21.54 2.35 14.09
N VAL A 18 21.08 3.53 14.49
CA VAL A 18 19.72 3.98 14.18
C VAL A 18 19.69 4.06 12.66
N SER A 19 19.30 2.94 12.05
CA SER A 19 18.82 2.93 10.68
C SER A 19 17.53 3.72 10.72
N GLY A 20 17.64 5.04 10.57
CA GLY A 20 16.50 5.88 10.24
C GLY A 20 15.95 5.35 8.94
N THR A 21 14.87 4.59 9.00
CA THR A 21 14.07 4.30 7.82
C THR A 21 13.57 5.66 7.34
N LEU A 22 14.26 6.22 6.34
CA LEU A 22 13.70 7.29 5.52
C LEU A 22 12.27 6.86 5.19
N PRO A 23 11.25 7.70 5.40
CA PRO A 23 9.91 7.35 5.03
C PRO A 23 9.94 7.05 3.53
N ALA A 24 9.81 5.77 3.17
CA ALA A 24 9.48 5.40 1.82
C ALA A 24 8.23 6.22 1.51
N HIS A 25 8.33 7.18 0.59
CA HIS A 25 7.24 8.06 0.22
C HIS A 25 6.01 7.17 0.01
N ALA A 26 5.08 7.22 0.97
CA ALA A 26 3.91 6.37 0.95
C ALA A 26 3.07 6.86 -0.23
N VAL A 27 3.14 6.14 -1.35
CA VAL A 27 2.31 6.41 -2.52
C VAL A 27 0.86 6.39 -2.05
N THR A 28 0.15 7.49 -2.26
CA THR A 28 -1.26 7.56 -1.88
C THR A 28 -2.06 6.53 -2.71
N PRO A 29 -3.19 6.00 -2.21
CA PRO A 29 -4.00 5.05 -2.97
C PRO A 29 -4.46 5.60 -4.34
N GLU A 30 -4.70 6.91 -4.44
CA GLU A 30 -4.99 7.62 -5.68
C GLU A 30 -3.79 7.62 -6.64
N GLU A 31 -2.58 7.87 -6.15
CA GLU A 31 -1.36 7.81 -6.96
C GLU A 31 -1.05 6.38 -7.40
N ALA A 32 -1.30 5.39 -6.54
CA ALA A 32 -1.19 3.98 -6.88
C ALA A 32 -2.13 3.60 -8.03
N PHE A 33 -3.38 4.07 -7.98
CA PHE A 33 -4.33 3.92 -9.09
C PHE A 33 -3.84 4.60 -10.36
N LYS A 34 -3.36 5.85 -10.26
CA LYS A 34 -2.84 6.57 -11.44
C LYS A 34 -1.61 5.87 -12.04
N ALA A 35 -0.72 5.32 -11.21
CA ALA A 35 0.47 4.62 -11.65
C ALA A 35 0.15 3.27 -12.30
N GLY A 36 -0.70 2.44 -11.68
CA GLY A 36 -1.01 1.10 -12.18
C GLY A 36 -2.10 1.04 -13.25
N CYS A 37 -3.07 1.97 -13.23
CA CYS A 37 -4.23 1.94 -14.12
C CYS A 37 -4.28 3.14 -15.09
N GLY A 38 -3.54 4.22 -14.83
CA GLY A 38 -3.65 5.49 -15.55
C GLY A 38 -3.22 5.46 -17.02
N GLY A 39 -2.41 4.47 -17.41
CA GLY A 39 -2.03 4.27 -18.82
C GLY A 39 -3.20 3.85 -19.71
N CYS A 40 -4.17 3.11 -19.16
CA CYS A 40 -5.36 2.65 -19.89
C CYS A 40 -6.64 3.42 -19.50
N HIS A 41 -6.68 3.99 -18.29
CA HIS A 41 -7.86 4.63 -17.74
C HIS A 41 -7.60 6.11 -17.44
N SER A 42 -8.37 6.99 -18.07
CA SER A 42 -8.37 8.43 -17.75
C SER A 42 -9.04 8.75 -16.41
N SER A 43 -9.88 7.83 -15.88
CA SER A 43 -10.51 7.94 -14.58
C SER A 43 -10.95 6.57 -14.05
N ASP A 44 -11.24 6.50 -12.75
CA ASP A 44 -11.75 5.30 -12.07
C ASP A 44 -13.26 5.08 -12.22
N LYS A 45 -14.00 6.07 -12.74
CA LYS A 45 -15.49 6.05 -12.77
C LYS A 45 -16.07 4.82 -13.44
N ASN A 46 -15.47 4.37 -14.55
CA ASN A 46 -15.95 3.20 -15.28
C ASN A 46 -15.73 1.92 -14.48
N ILE A 47 -14.58 1.78 -13.81
CA ILE A 47 -14.29 0.62 -12.96
C ILE A 47 -15.24 0.61 -11.76
N LEU A 48 -15.45 1.76 -11.10
CA LEU A 48 -16.32 1.88 -9.94
C LEU A 48 -17.78 1.49 -10.23
N ARG A 49 -18.25 1.66 -11.47
CA ARG A 49 -19.61 1.27 -11.88
C ARG A 49 -19.78 -0.24 -12.05
N GLU A 50 -18.70 -0.95 -12.38
CA GLU A 50 -18.70 -2.40 -12.61
C GLU A 50 -18.49 -3.19 -11.30
N ILE A 51 -17.93 -2.57 -10.27
CA ILE A 51 -17.75 -3.20 -8.96
C ILE A 51 -19.14 -3.57 -8.39
N PRO A 52 -19.37 -4.85 -8.03
CA PRO A 52 -20.65 -5.29 -7.50
C PRO A 52 -20.97 -4.56 -6.19
N ARG A 53 -22.26 -4.34 -5.95
CA ARG A 53 -22.71 -3.88 -4.63
C ARG A 53 -22.67 -5.05 -3.66
N GLY A 54 -22.23 -4.81 -2.44
CA GLY A 54 -22.19 -5.84 -1.41
C GLY A 54 -21.17 -5.56 -0.31
N PRO A 55 -20.91 -6.57 0.53
CA PRO A 55 -19.80 -6.58 1.48
C PRO A 55 -18.45 -6.24 0.83
N ASP A 56 -17.53 -5.72 1.63
CA ASP A 56 -16.17 -5.35 1.20
C ASP A 56 -15.42 -6.55 0.65
N GLU A 57 -15.64 -7.73 1.21
CA GLU A 57 -15.04 -9.01 0.80
C GLU A 57 -15.40 -9.37 -0.64
N ASP A 58 -16.68 -9.28 -1.00
CA ASP A 58 -17.16 -9.55 -2.37
C ASP A 58 -16.59 -8.56 -3.38
N ARG A 59 -16.53 -7.28 -2.98
CA ARG A 59 -15.94 -6.23 -3.81
C ARG A 59 -14.45 -6.48 -4.02
N ARG A 60 -13.72 -6.83 -2.96
CA ARG A 60 -12.30 -7.15 -3.02
C ARG A 60 -12.03 -8.35 -3.93
N ALA A 61 -12.82 -9.42 -3.78
CA ALA A 61 -12.70 -10.61 -4.61
C ALA A 61 -12.96 -10.30 -6.09
N TRP A 62 -13.98 -9.51 -6.39
CA TRP A 62 -14.25 -9.06 -7.75
C TRP A 62 -13.11 -8.21 -8.32
N ILE A 63 -12.59 -7.24 -7.57
CA ILE A 63 -11.49 -6.37 -8.02
C ILE A 63 -10.23 -7.20 -8.32
N LEU A 64 -9.87 -8.14 -7.44
CA LEU A 64 -8.71 -9.01 -7.65
C LEU A 64 -8.86 -9.85 -8.92
N LYS A 65 -10.05 -10.39 -9.18
CA LYS A 65 -10.36 -11.14 -10.41
C LYS A 65 -10.31 -10.23 -11.64
N PHE A 66 -10.88 -9.02 -11.56
CA PHE A 66 -10.84 -8.03 -12.62
C PHE A 66 -9.41 -7.64 -12.97
N MET A 67 -8.56 -7.39 -11.96
CA MET A 67 -7.15 -7.07 -12.17
C MET A 67 -6.33 -8.26 -12.69
N ALA A 68 -6.77 -9.51 -12.50
CA ALA A 68 -6.06 -10.67 -13.05
C ALA A 68 -6.16 -10.75 -14.58
N SER A 69 -7.20 -10.17 -15.19
CA SER A 69 -7.36 -10.09 -16.64
C SER A 69 -6.78 -8.82 -17.26
N HIS A 70 -6.16 -7.96 -16.46
CA HIS A 70 -5.54 -6.72 -16.91
C HIS A 70 -4.05 -6.76 -16.55
N PRO A 71 -3.12 -6.73 -17.51
CA PRO A 71 -1.71 -6.61 -17.19
C PRO A 71 -1.49 -5.29 -16.45
N ASN A 72 -1.27 -5.37 -15.13
CA ASN A 72 -0.79 -4.26 -14.33
C ASN A 72 0.74 -4.39 -14.28
N GLU A 73 1.45 -3.41 -14.80
CA GLU A 73 2.91 -3.41 -14.82
C GLU A 73 3.52 -3.24 -13.41
N MET A 74 2.69 -2.86 -12.42
CA MET A 74 3.14 -2.58 -11.05
C MET A 74 2.42 -3.46 -10.01
N ASP A 75 2.94 -4.67 -9.82
CA ASP A 75 2.46 -5.57 -8.76
C ASP A 75 2.64 -5.02 -7.35
N SER A 76 3.66 -4.17 -7.14
CA SER A 76 3.98 -3.60 -5.82
C SER A 76 2.89 -2.68 -5.25
N VAL A 77 2.07 -2.06 -6.11
CA VAL A 77 1.00 -1.12 -5.69
C VAL A 77 -0.40 -1.75 -5.75
N LYS A 78 -0.48 -3.05 -6.10
CA LYS A 78 -1.76 -3.74 -6.31
C LYS A 78 -2.67 -3.70 -5.09
N SER A 79 -2.12 -3.86 -3.88
CA SER A 79 -2.89 -3.78 -2.63
C SER A 79 -3.53 -2.41 -2.42
N GLN A 80 -2.79 -1.33 -2.70
CA GLN A 80 -3.24 0.05 -2.56
C GLN A 80 -4.35 0.37 -3.57
N ILE A 81 -4.24 -0.13 -4.81
CA ILE A 81 -5.30 0.00 -5.83
C ILE A 81 -6.58 -0.72 -5.37
N VAL A 82 -6.46 -1.91 -4.82
CA VAL A 82 -7.61 -2.67 -4.32
C VAL A 82 -8.29 -1.92 -3.16
N GLU A 83 -7.51 -1.41 -2.20
CA GLU A 83 -8.05 -0.63 -1.07
C GLU A 83 -8.73 0.65 -1.53
N TYR A 84 -8.11 1.38 -2.47
CA TYR A 84 -8.69 2.56 -3.10
C TYR A 84 -10.08 2.28 -3.71
N LEU A 85 -10.17 1.24 -4.53
CA LEU A 85 -11.42 0.89 -5.23
C LEU A 85 -12.51 0.37 -4.28
N VAL A 86 -12.15 -0.37 -3.22
CA VAL A 86 -13.10 -0.81 -2.19
C VAL A 86 -13.63 0.40 -1.40
N ALA A 87 -12.76 1.29 -0.95
CA ALA A 87 -13.15 2.49 -0.20
C ALA A 87 -14.05 3.41 -1.04
N LYS A 88 -13.68 3.64 -2.30
CA LYS A 88 -14.40 4.56 -3.19
C LYS A 88 -15.73 3.98 -3.70
N SER A 89 -15.82 2.66 -3.89
CA SER A 89 -17.10 2.01 -4.18
C SER A 89 -18.04 2.00 -2.95
N ALA A 90 -17.51 2.14 -1.73
CA ALA A 90 -18.33 2.25 -0.52
C ALA A 90 -18.94 3.64 -0.39
N THR A 91 -18.16 4.70 -0.68
CA THR A 91 -18.63 6.09 -0.61
C THR A 91 -19.63 6.47 -1.69
N ALA A 92 -19.72 5.72 -2.78
CA ALA A 92 -20.85 5.82 -3.72
C ALA A 92 -22.22 5.57 -3.05
N LYS A 93 -22.27 4.96 -1.84
CA LYS A 93 -23.50 4.87 -1.02
C LYS A 93 -23.90 6.20 -0.37
N SER A 94 -22.98 7.12 -0.09
CA SER A 94 -23.26 8.19 0.89
C SER A 94 -24.06 9.38 0.35
N TRP A 95 -24.15 9.56 -0.97
CA TRP A 95 -24.81 10.73 -1.56
C TRP A 95 -26.33 10.58 -1.79
N TRP A 96 -26.89 9.37 -1.65
CA TRP A 96 -28.32 9.09 -1.86
C TRP A 96 -29.10 8.83 -0.56
N GLN A 97 -28.44 8.77 0.60
CA GLN A 97 -29.10 8.47 1.87
C GLN A 97 -29.55 9.71 2.66
N PHE A 98 -29.45 10.90 2.07
CA PHE A 98 -29.79 12.19 2.70
C PHE A 98 -30.83 13.01 1.91
N TRP A 99 -31.51 12.44 0.91
CA TRP A 99 -32.61 13.08 0.17
C TRP A 99 -33.81 12.15 0.07
#